data_AF-A0A830C0G4-F1
#
_entry.id   AF-A0A830C0G4-F1
#
_cell.length_a   1.000
_cell.length_b   1.000
_cell.length_c   1.000
_cell.angle_alpha   90.00
_cell.angle_beta   90.00
_cell.angle_gamma   90.00
#
_symmetry.space_group_name_H-M   'P 1'
#
loop_
_entity.id
_entity.type
_entity.pdbx_description
1 polymer ?
#
loop_
_entity_poly.entity_id
_entity_poly.type
_entity_poly.pdbx_seq_one_letter_code
_entity_poly.pdbx_strand_id
1 'polypeptide(L)'
;MSKNPLASILDQNKLTGSNFLDWIRNLKLVLTVDERLYVLNERPPSEPLPDDATDAQRAELEKWKKDDVHAKCYMIASMVPELARKYESFAHAADIKENLESMYSENTRASRYAATKELVSLRLREGASVHEHVLKKITLIEKLVNLDVVLPPELQVDLILLSLPSSYEQFIVNFNMNKLDPTLDEMLNMLVSL
;
A
#
# COMPACT_ATOMS: atom_id res chain seq x y z
N MET A 1 -6.89 5.08 -32.95
CA MET A 1 -6.81 4.48 -31.60
C MET A 1 -7.85 5.17 -30.75
N SER A 2 -8.83 4.43 -30.22
CA SER A 2 -9.76 4.96 -29.22
C SER A 2 -8.95 5.43 -28.01
N LYS A 3 -9.25 6.62 -27.48
CA LYS A 3 -8.65 7.06 -26.21
C LYS A 3 -9.08 6.07 -25.14
N ASN A 4 -8.13 5.47 -24.42
CA ASN A 4 -8.45 4.65 -23.26
C ASN A 4 -9.19 5.54 -22.25
N PRO A 5 -10.47 5.28 -21.94
CA PRO A 5 -11.26 6.14 -21.05
C PRO A 5 -10.69 6.15 -19.63
N LEU A 6 -9.98 5.09 -19.23
CA LEU A 6 -9.38 4.94 -17.91
C LEU A 6 -8.06 5.69 -17.76
N ALA A 7 -7.43 6.16 -18.84
CA ALA A 7 -6.16 6.89 -18.75
C ALA A 7 -6.26 8.16 -17.88
N SER A 8 -7.46 8.76 -17.80
CA SER A 8 -7.75 9.90 -16.93
C SER A 8 -7.55 9.62 -15.43
N ILE A 9 -7.72 8.36 -14.99
CA ILE A 9 -7.52 7.96 -13.59
C ILE A 9 -6.07 8.19 -13.15
N LEU A 10 -5.11 8.03 -14.06
CA LEU A 10 -3.69 8.23 -13.78
C LEU A 10 -3.31 9.69 -13.59
N ASP A 11 -4.00 10.62 -14.26
CA ASP A 11 -3.78 12.05 -14.06
C ASP A 11 -4.44 12.54 -12.76
N GLN A 12 -5.59 11.97 -12.40
CA GLN A 12 -6.28 12.27 -11.14
C GLN A 12 -5.58 11.68 -9.90
N ASN A 13 -4.85 10.59 -10.06
CA ASN A 13 -4.23 9.83 -8.98
C ASN A 13 -2.72 9.69 -9.18
N LYS A 14 -2.02 10.81 -9.43
CA LYS A 14 -0.57 10.79 -9.65
C LYS A 14 0.18 10.17 -8.47
N LEU A 15 1.27 9.47 -8.76
CA LEU A 15 2.17 8.95 -7.74
C LEU A 15 2.90 10.10 -7.05
N THR A 16 2.61 10.31 -5.76
CA THR A 16 3.21 11.37 -4.93
C THR A 16 4.24 10.85 -3.93
N GLY A 17 4.26 9.54 -3.68
CA GLY A 17 5.12 8.91 -2.67
C GLY A 17 4.35 8.06 -1.67
N SER A 18 3.22 8.53 -1.16
CA SER A 18 2.46 7.81 -0.14
C SER A 18 1.42 6.86 -0.71
N ASN A 19 1.05 7.02 -1.98
CA ASN A 19 -0.07 6.33 -2.63
C ASN A 19 0.36 5.26 -3.64
N PHE A 20 1.55 4.67 -3.48
CA PHE A 20 2.08 3.70 -4.44
C PHE A 20 1.12 2.54 -4.75
N LEU A 21 0.47 1.98 -3.72
CA LEU A 21 -0.43 0.83 -3.86
C LEU A 21 -1.68 1.16 -4.70
N ASP A 22 -2.28 2.33 -4.46
CA ASP A 22 -3.42 2.79 -5.26
C ASP A 22 -2.99 3.13 -6.70
N TRP A 23 -1.84 3.79 -6.84
CA TRP A 23 -1.30 4.15 -8.15
C TRP A 23 -0.96 2.92 -8.99
N ILE A 24 -0.28 1.91 -8.44
CA ILE A 24 0.08 0.69 -9.17
C ILE A 24 -1.16 -0.13 -9.53
N ARG A 25 -2.21 -0.11 -8.70
CA ARG A 25 -3.52 -0.69 -9.04
C ARG A 25 -4.14 0.03 -10.23
N ASN A 26 -4.19 1.36 -10.22
CA ASN A 26 -4.76 2.15 -11.30
C ASN A 26 -3.97 1.98 -12.61
N LEU A 27 -2.64 1.95 -12.54
CA LEU A 27 -1.77 1.69 -13.68
C LEU A 27 -2.05 0.31 -14.30
N LYS A 28 -2.15 -0.73 -13.46
CA LYS A 28 -2.46 -2.08 -13.93
C LYS A 28 -3.80 -2.13 -14.67
N LEU A 29 -4.83 -1.44 -14.18
CA LEU A 29 -6.13 -1.37 -14.85
C LEU A 29 -6.02 -0.72 -16.24
N VAL A 30 -5.33 0.42 -16.35
CA VAL A 30 -5.13 1.13 -17.63
C VAL A 30 -4.36 0.25 -18.62
N LEU A 31 -3.27 -0.39 -18.19
CA LEU A 31 -2.46 -1.25 -19.05
C LEU A 31 -3.17 -2.55 -19.44
N THR A 32 -4.07 -3.08 -18.61
CA THR A 32 -4.91 -4.23 -18.97
C THR A 32 -5.85 -3.87 -20.13
N VAL A 33 -6.52 -2.72 -20.05
CA VAL A 33 -7.42 -2.26 -21.13
C VAL A 33 -6.67 -1.97 -22.43
N ASP A 34 -5.43 -1.52 -22.33
CA ASP A 34 -4.55 -1.29 -23.48
C ASP A 34 -3.89 -2.58 -24.01
N GLU A 35 -4.10 -3.74 -23.37
CA GLU A 35 -3.45 -5.02 -23.69
C GLU A 35 -1.92 -4.99 -23.56
N ARG A 36 -1.38 -4.18 -22.64
CA ARG A 36 0.06 -3.93 -22.43
C ARG A 36 0.58 -4.35 -21.07
N LEU A 37 -0.26 -4.90 -20.19
CA LEU A 37 0.16 -5.26 -18.83
C LEU A 37 1.37 -6.21 -18.79
N TYR A 38 1.50 -7.07 -19.81
CA TYR A 38 2.54 -8.09 -19.90
C TYR A 38 3.96 -7.53 -19.83
N VAL A 39 4.22 -6.35 -20.42
CA VAL A 39 5.56 -5.70 -20.42
C VAL A 39 6.04 -5.28 -19.03
N LEU A 40 5.17 -5.26 -18.01
CA LEU A 40 5.56 -5.01 -16.62
C LEU A 40 6.08 -6.26 -15.89
N ASN A 41 5.81 -7.45 -16.41
CA ASN A 41 6.11 -8.72 -15.74
C ASN A 41 7.05 -9.60 -16.56
N GLU A 42 7.07 -9.42 -17.88
CA GLU A 42 7.87 -10.19 -18.81
C GLU A 42 9.13 -9.43 -19.21
N ARG A 43 10.25 -10.15 -19.29
CA ARG A 43 11.49 -9.60 -19.85
C ARG A 43 11.34 -9.42 -21.36
N PRO A 44 12.07 -8.48 -21.97
CA PRO A 44 12.10 -8.35 -23.42
C PRO A 44 12.49 -9.68 -24.08
N PRO A 45 11.99 -9.97 -25.29
CA PRO A 45 12.54 -11.06 -26.10
C PRO A 45 14.06 -10.91 -26.24
N SER A 46 14.79 -12.02 -26.24
CA SER A 46 16.26 -12.02 -26.25
C SER A 46 16.81 -11.21 -27.42
N GLU A 47 17.72 -10.27 -27.12
CA GLU A 47 18.47 -9.51 -28.11
C GLU A 47 19.96 -9.88 -28.09
N PRO A 48 20.64 -9.87 -29.26
CA PRO A 48 20.10 -9.65 -30.60
C PRO A 48 19.30 -10.85 -31.12
N LEU A 49 18.35 -10.59 -32.02
CA LEU A 49 17.69 -11.67 -32.76
C LEU A 49 18.70 -12.39 -33.68
N PRO A 50 18.55 -13.71 -33.91
CA PRO A 50 19.35 -14.44 -34.89
C PRO A 50 19.25 -13.85 -36.30
N ASP A 51 20.28 -14.03 -37.13
CA ASP A 51 20.27 -13.55 -38.52
C ASP A 51 19.16 -14.18 -39.37
N ASP A 52 18.78 -15.42 -39.04
CA ASP A 52 17.68 -16.18 -39.65
C ASP A 52 16.32 -15.93 -38.99
N ALA A 53 16.21 -14.93 -38.10
CA ALA A 53 14.96 -14.59 -37.45
C ALA A 53 13.85 -14.34 -38.48
N THR A 54 12.71 -14.96 -38.23
CA THR A 54 11.50 -14.80 -39.03
C THR A 54 10.94 -13.38 -38.89
N ASP A 55 10.15 -12.96 -39.87
CA ASP A 55 9.45 -11.67 -39.79
C ASP A 55 8.46 -11.61 -38.63
N ALA A 56 7.92 -12.78 -38.22
CA ALA A 56 7.07 -12.88 -37.03
C ALA A 56 7.86 -12.56 -35.73
N GLN A 57 9.07 -13.10 -35.57
CA GLN A 57 9.92 -12.80 -34.41
C GLN A 57 10.36 -11.34 -34.36
N ARG A 58 10.70 -10.76 -35.53
CA ARG A 58 10.99 -9.32 -35.62
C ARG A 58 9.78 -8.46 -35.26
N ALA A 59 8.59 -8.82 -35.76
CA ALA A 59 7.35 -8.12 -35.45
C ALA A 59 6.97 -8.22 -33.96
N GLU A 60 7.20 -9.37 -33.33
CA GLU A 60 6.98 -9.57 -31.90
C GLU A 60 7.89 -8.69 -31.05
N LEU A 61 9.20 -8.64 -31.36
CA LEU A 61 10.14 -7.75 -30.66
C LEU A 61 9.76 -6.27 -30.81
N GLU A 62 9.43 -5.84 -32.02
CA GLU A 62 9.01 -4.45 -32.27
C GLU A 62 7.70 -4.11 -31.57
N LYS A 63 6.75 -5.05 -31.52
CA LYS A 63 5.52 -4.90 -30.75
C LYS A 63 5.83 -4.75 -29.26
N TRP A 64 6.67 -5.62 -28.70
CA TRP A 64 7.08 -5.56 -27.29
C TRP A 64 7.72 -4.21 -26.97
N LYS A 65 8.70 -3.76 -27.78
CA LYS A 65 9.37 -2.46 -27.60
C LYS A 65 8.38 -1.30 -27.60
N LYS A 66 7.44 -1.33 -28.54
CA LYS A 66 6.40 -0.31 -28.62
C LYS A 66 5.53 -0.31 -27.37
N ASP A 67 5.08 -1.47 -26.91
CA ASP A 67 4.22 -1.58 -25.73
C ASP A 67 4.95 -1.20 -24.44
N ASP A 68 6.24 -1.54 -24.30
CA ASP A 68 7.11 -1.13 -23.19
C ASP A 68 7.27 0.39 -23.13
N VAL A 69 7.54 1.04 -24.28
CA VAL A 69 7.60 2.50 -24.36
C VAL A 69 6.28 3.15 -23.96
N HIS A 70 5.13 2.60 -24.38
CA HIS A 70 3.82 3.13 -23.97
C HIS A 70 3.59 2.97 -22.47
N ALA A 71 3.90 1.81 -21.91
CA ALA A 71 3.78 1.57 -20.47
C ALA A 71 4.67 2.54 -19.68
N LYS A 72 5.92 2.70 -20.09
CA LYS A 72 6.85 3.66 -19.49
C LYS A 72 6.32 5.09 -19.56
N CYS A 73 5.75 5.51 -20.70
CA CYS A 73 5.12 6.82 -20.84
C CYS A 73 3.95 7.01 -19.86
N TYR A 74 3.05 6.02 -19.70
CA TYR A 74 1.99 6.09 -18.70
C TYR A 74 2.55 6.20 -17.28
N MET A 75 3.59 5.45 -16.96
CA MET A 75 4.23 5.49 -15.65
C MET A 75 4.79 6.89 -15.36
N ILE A 76 5.65 7.41 -16.24
CA ILE A 76 6.31 8.71 -16.04
C ILE A 76 5.30 9.86 -16.03
N ALA A 77 4.32 9.87 -16.94
CA ALA A 77 3.32 10.93 -17.04
C ALA A 77 2.36 10.97 -15.83
N SER A 78 2.23 9.86 -15.12
CA SER A 78 1.38 9.71 -13.94
C SER A 78 2.14 9.83 -12.62
N MET A 79 3.36 10.36 -12.65
CA MET A 79 4.14 10.71 -11.47
C MET A 79 4.16 12.22 -11.25
N VAL A 80 4.42 12.65 -10.01
CA VAL A 80 4.83 14.04 -9.76
C VAL A 80 6.19 14.33 -10.42
N PRO A 81 6.46 15.57 -10.87
CA PRO A 81 7.65 15.88 -11.67
C PRO A 81 8.97 15.48 -11.03
N GLU A 82 9.09 15.59 -9.71
CA GLU A 82 10.29 15.24 -8.96
C GLU A 82 10.61 13.75 -9.06
N LEU A 83 9.58 12.91 -9.02
CA LEU A 83 9.70 11.46 -9.13
C LEU A 83 9.88 11.02 -10.58
N ALA A 84 9.14 11.64 -11.51
CA ALA A 84 9.22 11.36 -12.94
C ALA A 84 10.66 11.45 -13.46
N ARG A 85 11.39 12.52 -13.12
CA ARG A 85 12.78 12.76 -13.54
C ARG A 85 13.74 11.62 -13.16
N LYS A 86 13.49 10.95 -12.03
CA LYS A 86 14.32 9.82 -11.57
C LYS A 86 14.23 8.61 -12.50
N TYR A 87 13.10 8.45 -13.19
CA TYR A 87 12.77 7.25 -13.97
C TYR A 87 12.85 7.45 -15.48
N GLU A 88 13.12 8.67 -15.96
CA GLU A 88 13.29 8.97 -17.39
C GLU A 88 14.40 8.15 -18.05
N SER A 89 15.50 7.91 -17.32
CA SER A 89 16.67 7.18 -17.83
C SER A 89 16.56 5.66 -17.76
N PHE A 90 15.51 5.11 -17.13
CA PHE A 90 15.34 3.66 -17.02
C PHE A 90 15.05 3.05 -18.39
N ALA A 91 15.62 1.89 -18.70
CA ALA A 91 15.43 1.27 -20.02
C ALA A 91 13.97 0.82 -20.20
N HIS A 92 13.44 0.06 -19.23
CA HIS A 92 12.15 -0.60 -19.36
C HIS A 92 11.15 -0.20 -18.27
N ALA A 93 9.86 -0.32 -18.58
CA ALA A 93 8.78 -0.11 -17.63
C ALA A 93 8.86 -1.10 -16.44
N ALA A 94 9.29 -2.34 -16.71
CA ALA A 94 9.54 -3.35 -15.69
C ALA A 94 10.60 -2.90 -14.66
N ASP A 95 11.70 -2.29 -15.10
CA ASP A 95 12.77 -1.82 -14.21
C ASP A 95 12.27 -0.69 -13.28
N ILE A 96 11.43 0.20 -13.81
CA ILE A 96 10.76 1.25 -13.03
C ILE A 96 9.87 0.62 -11.96
N LYS A 97 9.04 -0.35 -12.35
CA LYS A 97 8.15 -1.07 -11.42
C LYS A 97 8.96 -1.77 -10.33
N GLU A 98 9.99 -2.53 -10.69
CA GLU A 98 10.86 -3.23 -9.73
C GLU A 98 11.49 -2.26 -8.73
N ASN A 99 12.01 -1.12 -9.20
CA ASN A 99 12.61 -0.12 -8.33
C ASN A 99 11.58 0.54 -7.39
N LEU A 100 10.39 0.87 -7.89
CA LEU A 100 9.31 1.43 -7.07
C LEU A 100 8.83 0.41 -6.04
N GLU A 101 8.60 -0.85 -6.42
CA GLU A 101 8.21 -1.92 -5.51
C GLU A 101 9.25 -2.13 -4.41
N SER A 102 10.54 -2.11 -4.73
CA SER A 102 11.61 -2.17 -3.73
C SER A 102 11.58 -0.97 -2.78
N MET A 103 11.56 0.26 -3.31
CA MET A 103 11.58 1.49 -2.50
C MET A 103 10.37 1.59 -1.57
N TYR A 104 9.17 1.29 -2.07
CA TYR A 104 7.96 1.37 -1.26
C TYR A 104 7.76 0.17 -0.34
N SER A 105 8.20 -1.04 -0.71
CA SER A 105 8.15 -2.18 0.22
C SER A 105 9.06 -2.00 1.43
N GLU A 106 10.25 -1.41 1.25
CA GLU A 106 11.14 -1.04 2.35
C GLU A 106 10.49 0.01 3.27
N ASN A 107 9.88 1.04 2.68
CA ASN A 107 9.19 2.07 3.43
C ASN A 107 7.96 1.51 4.18
N THR A 108 7.18 0.65 3.54
CA THR A 108 6.03 -0.04 4.17
C THR A 108 6.48 -0.95 5.30
N ARG A 109 7.59 -1.69 5.15
CA ARG A 109 8.12 -2.54 6.23
C ARG A 109 8.59 -1.72 7.43
N ALA A 110 9.37 -0.67 7.19
CA ALA A 110 9.86 0.21 8.26
C ALA A 110 8.71 0.92 8.96
N SER A 111 7.76 1.46 8.18
CA SER A 111 6.56 2.14 8.70
C SER A 111 5.67 1.21 9.51
N ARG A 112 5.44 -0.02 9.02
CA ARG A 112 4.70 -1.05 9.74
C ARG A 112 5.40 -1.42 11.04
N TYR A 113 6.71 -1.69 10.99
CA TYR A 113 7.48 -2.01 12.20
C TYR A 113 7.41 -0.89 13.24
N ALA A 114 7.57 0.38 12.82
CA ALA A 114 7.49 1.52 13.72
C ALA A 114 6.10 1.64 14.36
N ALA A 115 5.04 1.54 13.57
CA ALA A 115 3.65 1.59 14.06
C ALA A 115 3.33 0.42 14.99
N THR A 116 3.72 -0.81 14.64
CA THR A 116 3.55 -2.00 15.50
C THR A 116 4.31 -1.85 16.81
N LYS A 117 5.58 -1.40 16.76
CA LYS A 117 6.39 -1.18 17.95
C LYS A 117 5.74 -0.15 18.87
N GLU A 118 5.29 0.97 18.33
CA GLU A 118 4.59 1.99 19.11
C GLU A 118 3.29 1.44 19.69
N LEU A 119 2.45 0.80 18.88
CA LEU A 119 1.18 0.21 19.31
C LEU A 119 1.36 -0.78 20.46
N VAL A 120 2.29 -1.72 20.33
CA VAL A 120 2.51 -2.79 21.32
C VAL A 120 3.22 -2.27 22.57
N SER A 121 4.02 -1.20 22.48
CA SER A 121 4.71 -0.61 23.64
C SER A 121 3.93 0.49 24.35
N LEU A 122 2.93 1.10 23.69
CA LEU A 122 2.10 2.14 24.28
C LEU A 122 1.28 1.55 25.44
N ARG A 123 1.49 2.10 26.63
CA ARG A 123 0.80 1.77 27.88
C ARG A 123 0.19 3.03 28.48
N LEU A 124 -1.02 2.91 29.00
CA LEU A 124 -1.67 3.96 29.77
C LEU A 124 -0.97 4.03 31.13
N ARG A 125 -0.59 5.25 31.53
CA ARG A 125 -0.04 5.51 32.86
C ARG A 125 -1.17 5.76 33.84
N GLU A 126 -0.99 5.36 35.10
CA GLU A 126 -1.95 5.68 36.15
C GLU A 126 -2.21 7.19 36.22
N GLY A 127 -3.49 7.57 36.24
CA GLY A 127 -3.95 8.96 36.27
C GLY A 127 -3.82 9.74 34.95
N ALA A 128 -3.37 9.13 33.86
CA ALA A 128 -3.34 9.78 32.55
C ALA A 128 -4.72 9.75 31.85
N SER A 129 -4.89 10.60 30.83
CA SER A 129 -6.13 10.66 30.05
C SER A 129 -6.38 9.37 29.28
N VAL A 130 -7.41 8.63 29.68
CA VAL A 130 -7.89 7.41 29.00
C VAL A 130 -8.32 7.74 27.57
N HIS A 131 -9.05 8.84 27.39
CA HIS A 131 -9.56 9.28 26.09
C HIS A 131 -8.41 9.51 25.09
N GLU A 132 -7.39 10.28 25.47
CA GLU A 132 -6.23 10.54 24.60
C GLU A 132 -5.45 9.26 24.29
N HIS A 133 -5.29 8.38 25.28
CA HIS A 133 -4.58 7.12 25.11
C HIS A 133 -5.29 6.18 24.12
N VAL A 134 -6.61 6.00 24.28
CA VAL A 134 -7.40 5.13 23.41
C VAL A 134 -7.47 5.69 21.99
N LEU A 135 -7.68 7.00 21.80
CA LEU A 135 -7.62 7.61 20.46
C LEU A 135 -6.26 7.38 19.78
N LYS A 136 -5.17 7.48 20.54
CA LYS A 136 -3.83 7.20 20.01
C LYS A 136 -3.68 5.73 19.60
N LYS A 137 -4.22 4.79 20.38
CA LYS A 137 -4.28 3.36 20.01
C LYS A 137 -5.06 3.14 18.72
N ILE A 138 -6.25 3.73 18.60
CA ILE A 138 -7.11 3.64 17.40
C ILE A 138 -6.36 4.15 16.17
N THR A 139 -5.75 5.34 16.27
CA THR A 139 -4.96 5.93 15.17
C THR A 139 -3.83 5.00 14.71
N LEU A 140 -3.15 4.31 15.64
CA LEU A 140 -2.08 3.36 15.31
C LEU A 140 -2.63 2.08 14.66
N ILE A 141 -3.80 1.60 15.08
CA ILE A 141 -4.49 0.45 14.48
C ILE A 141 -4.91 0.78 13.04
N GLU A 142 -5.57 1.92 12.84
CA GLU A 142 -5.96 2.41 11.50
C GLU A 142 -4.75 2.58 10.58
N LYS A 143 -3.64 3.12 11.11
CA LYS A 143 -2.38 3.23 10.36
C LYS A 143 -1.87 1.87 9.91
N LEU A 144 -1.98 0.82 10.72
CA LEU A 144 -1.59 -0.53 10.34
C LEU A 144 -2.53 -1.12 9.28
N VAL A 145 -3.84 -0.91 9.41
CA VAL A 145 -4.83 -1.31 8.40
C VAL A 145 -4.55 -0.64 7.06
N ASN A 146 -4.22 0.66 7.06
CA ASN A 146 -3.81 1.41 5.87
C ASN A 146 -2.47 0.94 5.26
N LEU A 147 -1.70 0.12 5.99
CA LEU A 147 -0.48 -0.55 5.52
C LEU A 147 -0.74 -2.03 5.16
N ASP A 148 -1.99 -2.38 4.86
CA ASP A 148 -2.49 -3.72 4.54
C ASP A 148 -2.26 -4.77 5.64
N VAL A 149 -2.13 -4.34 6.90
CA VAL A 149 -2.11 -5.28 8.03
C VAL A 149 -3.54 -5.65 8.39
N VAL A 150 -3.88 -6.91 8.22
CA VAL A 150 -5.17 -7.46 8.65
C VAL A 150 -5.14 -7.66 10.17
N LEU A 151 -5.96 -6.88 10.88
CA LEU A 151 -6.19 -7.02 12.31
C LEU A 151 -7.66 -7.42 12.54
N PRO A 152 -7.94 -8.64 13.02
CA PRO A 152 -9.29 -9.03 13.42
C PRO A 152 -9.87 -8.03 14.44
N PRO A 153 -11.17 -7.69 14.39
CA PRO A 153 -11.78 -6.73 15.30
C PRO A 153 -11.50 -7.04 16.79
N GLU A 154 -11.54 -8.31 17.16
CA GLU A 154 -11.29 -8.78 18.53
C GLU A 154 -9.86 -8.46 18.97
N LEU A 155 -8.88 -8.69 18.09
CA LEU A 155 -7.47 -8.36 18.37
C LEU A 155 -7.26 -6.84 18.51
N GLN A 156 -8.02 -6.02 17.79
CA GLN A 156 -7.94 -4.56 17.92
C GLN A 156 -8.37 -4.10 19.32
N VAL A 157 -9.45 -4.69 19.84
CA VAL A 157 -9.94 -4.46 21.22
C VAL A 157 -8.93 -4.98 22.24
N ASP A 158 -8.41 -6.19 22.07
CA ASP A 158 -7.40 -6.78 22.95
C ASP A 158 -6.14 -5.90 23.08
N LEU A 159 -5.68 -5.30 21.98
CA LEU A 159 -4.52 -4.40 21.97
C LEU A 159 -4.73 -3.11 22.78
N ILE A 160 -6.00 -2.69 22.96
CA ILE A 160 -6.38 -1.61 23.86
C ILE A 160 -6.41 -2.12 25.29
N LEU A 161 -7.09 -3.23 25.57
CA LEU A 161 -7.18 -3.82 26.93
C LEU A 161 -5.81 -4.13 27.53
N LEU A 162 -4.92 -4.76 26.74
CA LEU A 162 -3.54 -5.09 27.13
C LEU A 162 -2.66 -3.88 27.46
N SER A 163 -3.13 -2.68 27.16
CA SER A 163 -2.39 -1.44 27.40
C SER A 163 -2.78 -0.71 28.67
N LEU A 164 -3.87 -1.11 29.30
CA LEU A 164 -4.38 -0.49 30.52
C LEU A 164 -3.54 -0.93 31.73
N PRO A 165 -3.39 -0.07 32.75
CA PRO A 165 -2.70 -0.43 33.98
C PRO A 165 -3.57 -1.32 34.87
N SER A 166 -2.97 -1.85 35.95
CA SER A 166 -3.62 -2.81 36.86
C SER A 166 -4.89 -2.28 37.52
N SER A 167 -5.05 -0.95 37.66
CA SER A 167 -6.29 -0.34 38.15
C SER A 167 -7.54 -0.69 37.32
N TYR A 168 -7.37 -1.14 36.07
CA TYR A 168 -8.45 -1.56 35.18
C TYR A 168 -8.72 -3.08 35.19
N GLU A 169 -8.02 -3.87 36.01
CA GLU A 169 -8.16 -5.34 36.03
C GLU A 169 -9.61 -5.80 36.23
N GLN A 170 -10.33 -5.17 37.16
CA GLN A 170 -11.73 -5.52 37.42
C GLN A 170 -12.64 -5.26 36.21
N PHE A 171 -12.39 -4.16 35.48
CA PHE A 171 -13.10 -3.87 34.23
C PHE A 171 -12.80 -4.95 33.17
N ILE A 172 -11.52 -5.31 32.98
CA ILE A 172 -11.11 -6.32 31.99
C ILE A 172 -11.74 -7.69 32.28
N VAL A 173 -11.78 -8.11 33.56
CA VAL A 173 -12.43 -9.36 33.96
C VAL A 173 -13.93 -9.34 33.62
N ASN A 174 -14.63 -8.25 33.97
CA ASN A 174 -16.05 -8.11 33.65
C ASN A 174 -16.30 -8.07 32.14
N PHE A 175 -15.46 -7.36 31.40
CA PHE A 175 -15.52 -7.27 29.94
C PHE A 175 -15.43 -8.66 29.30
N ASN A 176 -14.43 -9.45 29.68
CA ASN A 176 -14.21 -10.80 29.17
C ASN A 176 -15.34 -11.78 29.56
N MET A 177 -15.94 -11.63 30.75
CA MET A 177 -17.06 -12.47 31.18
C MET A 177 -18.34 -12.18 30.39
N ASN A 178 -18.57 -10.92 30.01
CA ASN A 178 -19.78 -10.51 29.31
C ASN A 178 -19.74 -10.79 27.79
N LYS A 179 -18.61 -11.27 27.24
CA LYS A 179 -18.42 -11.57 25.81
C LYS A 179 -18.89 -10.41 24.93
N LEU A 180 -18.48 -9.20 25.29
CA LEU A 180 -18.77 -8.00 24.52
C LEU A 180 -17.86 -7.96 23.29
N ASP A 181 -18.44 -7.66 22.12
CA ASP A 181 -17.71 -7.46 20.86
C ASP A 181 -17.87 -6.00 20.40
N PRO A 182 -17.30 -5.03 21.14
CA PRO A 182 -17.47 -3.63 20.80
C PRO A 182 -16.63 -3.23 19.58
N THR A 183 -17.14 -2.24 18.88
CA THR A 183 -16.33 -1.42 17.97
C THR A 183 -15.30 -0.59 18.75
N LEU A 184 -14.30 -0.05 18.06
CA LEU A 184 -13.30 0.82 18.66
C LEU A 184 -13.90 2.08 19.31
N ASP A 185 -14.95 2.65 18.70
CA ASP A 185 -15.65 3.82 19.23
C ASP A 185 -16.45 3.48 20.49
N GLU A 186 -17.12 2.34 20.51
CA GLU A 186 -17.81 1.84 21.71
C GLU A 186 -16.82 1.56 22.84
N MET A 187 -15.65 1.00 22.51
CA MET A 187 -14.59 0.75 23.48
C MET A 187 -14.05 2.04 24.10
N LEU A 188 -13.85 3.09 23.30
CA LEU A 188 -13.50 4.42 23.79
C LEU A 188 -14.56 4.95 24.77
N ASN A 189 -15.84 4.88 24.39
CA ASN A 189 -16.93 5.38 25.22
C ASN A 189 -17.05 4.62 26.55
N MET A 190 -16.90 3.28 26.54
CA MET A 190 -16.92 2.47 27.74
C MET A 190 -15.79 2.87 28.70
N LEU A 191 -14.56 2.98 28.20
CA LEU A 191 -13.39 3.27 29.03
C LEU A 191 -13.39 4.69 29.60
N VAL A 192 -13.98 5.66 28.90
CA VAL A 192 -14.12 7.04 29.39
C VAL A 192 -15.22 7.17 30.46
N SER A 193 -16.14 6.21 30.53
CA SER A 193 -17.25 6.20 31.50
C SER A 193 -16.93 5.54 32.85
N LEU A 194 -15.72 5.00 33.00
CA LEU A 194 -15.20 4.36 34.23
C LEU A 194 -14.70 5.40 35.24
#